data_AF-L1KTV3-F1
#
_entry.id   AF-L1KTV3-F1
#
_cell.length_a   1.000
_cell.length_b   1.000
_cell.length_c   1.000
_cell.angle_alpha   90.00
_cell.angle_beta   90.00
_cell.angle_gamma   90.00
#
_symmetry.space_group_name_H-M   'P 1'
#
loop_
_entity.id
_entity.type
_entity.pdbx_description
1 polymer ?
#
loop_
_entity_poly.entity_id
_entity_poly.type
_entity_poly.pdbx_seq_one_letter_code
_entity_poly.pdbx_strand_id
1 'polypeptide(L)'
;MRWSDTDEVTLVFPGPDAHIRHIEHQPRSPHTPSRPSMHGTGGQPSAGSGGTPPGRAPNPGDIGRRVAAERTRQGLTRAETARRAGMAPGYLAYLEEEPADPTSASLLNLAAALGTSAAALRGGGIDLPPGQGQALLHPQLRDLGLDECRALLSTHGVGRVAVSTPDGPAVVPVNYEVVDDVIAFRTAPDSVPARAVGSEVAFEVDHVDEAMSQGWSVLAVGSARVVTEPEVRKLVERAHTKPWAGGEREMWVSIEPTRLTGRRISPAEH
;
A
#
# COMPACT_ATOMS: atom_id res chain seq x y z
N MET A 1 3.96 10.18 -36.72
CA MET A 1 5.19 10.60 -37.44
C MET A 1 6.29 10.86 -36.40
N ARG A 2 7.55 10.49 -36.72
CA ARG A 2 8.87 10.71 -36.07
C ARG A 2 9.01 11.99 -35.20
N TRP A 3 9.92 12.17 -34.23
CA TRP A 3 10.91 11.41 -33.41
C TRP A 3 11.47 12.45 -32.40
N SER A 4 12.03 12.04 -31.25
CA SER A 4 12.96 12.80 -30.37
C SER A 4 13.20 11.91 -29.13
N ASP A 5 14.32 11.24 -28.84
CA ASP A 5 15.77 11.46 -29.02
C ASP A 5 16.42 12.42 -28.01
N THR A 6 15.94 12.40 -26.78
CA THR A 6 16.68 12.93 -25.64
C THR A 6 16.49 11.94 -24.49
N ASP A 7 17.57 11.27 -24.10
CA ASP A 7 17.69 10.39 -22.93
C ASP A 7 17.61 11.22 -21.62
N GLU A 8 16.58 12.06 -21.50
CA GLU A 8 16.26 12.78 -20.28
C GLU A 8 14.84 12.41 -19.83
N VAL A 9 14.77 11.55 -18.82
CA VAL A 9 13.54 11.36 -18.05
C VAL A 9 13.37 12.60 -17.16
N THR A 10 12.65 13.60 -17.67
CA THR A 10 12.10 14.66 -16.83
C THR A 10 10.69 14.25 -16.40
N LEU A 11 10.53 13.89 -15.13
CA LEU A 11 9.22 13.75 -14.51
C LEU A 11 8.58 15.15 -14.39
N VAL A 12 7.72 15.49 -15.34
CA VAL A 12 6.85 16.66 -15.26
C VAL A 12 5.49 16.22 -14.72
N PHE A 13 5.17 16.66 -13.50
CA PHE A 13 3.82 16.53 -12.95
C PHE A 13 2.94 17.66 -13.52
N PRO A 14 1.81 17.36 -14.18
CA PRO A 14 0.87 18.40 -14.54
C PRO A 14 0.23 18.94 -13.26
N GLY A 15 0.33 20.26 -13.06
CA GLY A 15 -0.40 20.96 -12.00
C GLY A 15 -1.93 20.89 -12.19
N PRO A 16 -2.70 21.40 -11.23
CA PRO A 16 -4.13 21.13 -11.04
C PRO A 16 -5.09 21.57 -12.17
N ASP A 17 -4.59 22.18 -13.25
CA ASP A 17 -5.41 22.72 -14.35
C ASP A 17 -5.26 21.97 -15.69
N ALA A 18 -4.73 20.74 -15.70
CA ALA A 18 -4.63 19.95 -16.93
C ALA A 18 -5.98 19.28 -17.29
N HIS A 19 -6.63 19.77 -18.34
CA HIS A 19 -7.83 19.14 -18.91
C HIS A 19 -7.51 18.28 -20.13
N ILE A 20 -7.76 16.98 -20.04
CA ILE A 20 -7.70 16.04 -21.18
C ILE A 20 -9.03 16.09 -21.92
N ARG A 21 -9.03 16.56 -23.18
CA ARG A 21 -10.20 16.47 -24.07
C ARG A 21 -10.23 15.10 -24.73
N HIS A 22 -11.22 14.27 -24.39
CA HIS A 22 -11.50 13.04 -25.12
C HIS A 22 -12.07 13.36 -26.51
N ILE A 23 -11.41 12.85 -27.56
CA ILE A 23 -11.95 12.82 -28.92
C ILE A 23 -12.80 11.55 -29.03
N GLU A 24 -14.12 11.70 -29.11
CA GLU A 24 -15.05 10.59 -29.35
C GLU A 24 -14.90 10.05 -30.79
N HIS A 25 -14.61 8.75 -30.92
CA HIS A 25 -14.70 8.03 -32.18
C HIS A 25 -16.08 7.37 -32.28
N GLN A 26 -16.92 7.90 -33.17
CA GLN A 26 -18.29 7.43 -33.41
C GLN A 26 -18.29 6.27 -34.43
N PRO A 27 -18.85 5.08 -34.12
CA PRO A 27 -19.05 4.05 -35.13
C PRO A 27 -20.39 4.26 -35.86
N ARG A 28 -20.33 4.21 -37.19
CA ARG A 28 -21.47 4.31 -38.13
C ARG A 28 -22.40 3.09 -38.03
N SER A 29 -23.71 3.33 -37.94
CA SER A 29 -24.78 2.35 -38.24
C SER A 29 -24.94 2.12 -39.74
N PRO A 30 -25.56 0.98 -40.14
CA PRO A 30 -26.70 1.11 -41.05
C PRO A 30 -27.90 0.17 -40.73
N HIS A 31 -29.07 0.81 -40.66
CA HIS A 31 -30.40 0.47 -41.19
C HIS A 31 -31.16 -0.85 -40.83
N THR A 32 -32.32 -0.60 -40.22
CA THR A 32 -33.57 -1.36 -39.92
C THR A 32 -34.36 -1.80 -41.19
N PRO A 33 -35.50 -2.58 -41.16
CA PRO A 33 -36.71 -2.32 -40.34
C PRO A 33 -37.61 -3.51 -39.85
N SER A 34 -38.39 -3.22 -38.78
CA SER A 34 -39.81 -3.63 -38.50
C SER A 34 -40.15 -5.10 -38.15
N ARG A 35 -41.07 -5.49 -37.24
CA ARG A 35 -41.94 -4.90 -36.18
C ARG A 35 -42.64 -6.12 -35.46
N PRO A 36 -43.58 -5.96 -34.50
CA PRO A 36 -43.44 -6.27 -33.08
C PRO A 36 -44.21 -7.53 -32.58
N SER A 37 -43.96 -7.97 -31.33
CA SER A 37 -44.98 -8.69 -30.55
C SER A 37 -44.88 -8.41 -29.05
N MET A 38 -46.05 -8.46 -28.40
CA MET A 38 -46.42 -7.92 -27.10
C MET A 38 -46.15 -8.87 -25.92
N HIS A 39 -45.81 -8.29 -24.76
CA HIS A 39 -46.45 -8.46 -23.43
C HIS A 39 -45.55 -7.75 -22.39
N GLY A 40 -46.05 -6.76 -21.64
CA GLY A 40 -46.66 -6.92 -20.31
C GLY A 40 -45.53 -7.13 -19.28
N THR A 41 -45.23 -6.29 -18.29
CA THR A 41 -46.02 -5.39 -17.42
C THR A 41 -45.01 -4.62 -16.56
N GLY A 42 -45.33 -3.38 -16.16
CA GLY A 42 -44.79 -2.79 -14.92
C GLY A 42 -43.96 -1.50 -15.05
N GLY A 43 -44.62 -0.38 -14.76
CA GLY A 43 -44.09 0.74 -13.95
C GLY A 43 -43.05 1.69 -14.56
N GLN A 44 -43.41 2.97 -14.67
CA GLN A 44 -42.54 4.16 -14.54
C GLN A 44 -43.37 5.46 -14.72
N PRO A 45 -42.86 6.69 -14.47
CA PRO A 45 -41.56 7.15 -13.92
C PRO A 45 -41.76 8.21 -12.78
N SER A 46 -40.83 8.96 -12.18
CA SER A 46 -39.50 9.51 -12.54
C SER A 46 -38.91 10.27 -11.34
N ALA A 47 -37.62 10.63 -11.47
CA ALA A 47 -36.80 11.58 -10.71
C ALA A 47 -36.05 10.96 -9.52
N GLY A 48 -34.72 10.89 -9.47
CA GLY A 48 -33.72 11.71 -10.14
C GLY A 48 -32.82 12.27 -9.05
N SER A 49 -31.67 11.64 -8.84
CA SER A 49 -30.44 12.26 -8.34
C SER A 49 -29.37 11.19 -8.23
N GLY A 50 -28.33 11.34 -9.03
CA GLY A 50 -27.08 10.63 -8.83
C GLY A 50 -26.52 11.02 -7.47
N GLY A 51 -26.25 10.01 -6.65
CA GLY A 51 -25.45 10.12 -5.46
C GLY A 51 -24.45 8.98 -5.49
N THR A 52 -23.18 9.31 -5.67
CA THR A 52 -22.03 8.46 -5.37
C THR A 52 -22.28 7.68 -4.08
N PRO A 53 -21.99 6.37 -3.98
CA PRO A 53 -22.10 5.67 -2.70
C PRO A 53 -21.17 6.37 -1.71
N PRO A 54 -21.64 6.77 -0.51
CA PRO A 54 -20.77 7.39 0.46
C PRO A 54 -19.73 6.36 0.90
N GLY A 55 -18.47 6.78 0.94
CA GLY A 55 -17.38 6.04 1.56
C GLY A 55 -17.85 5.52 2.91
N ARG A 56 -17.64 4.22 3.14
CA ARG A 56 -18.04 3.52 4.35
C ARG A 56 -17.56 4.33 5.55
N ALA A 57 -18.49 4.80 6.39
CA ALA A 57 -18.13 5.51 7.61
C ALA A 57 -17.13 4.67 8.41
N PRO A 58 -16.00 5.25 8.85
CA PRO A 58 -15.00 4.50 9.58
C PRO A 58 -15.63 3.88 10.82
N ASN A 59 -15.47 2.57 10.98
CA ASN A 59 -16.10 1.84 12.07
C ASN A 59 -15.42 2.29 13.37
N PRO A 60 -16.14 2.83 14.38
CA PRO A 60 -15.54 3.36 15.61
C PRO A 60 -14.63 2.35 16.33
N GLY A 61 -14.94 1.04 16.21
CA GLY A 61 -14.14 -0.04 16.78
C GLY A 61 -12.75 -0.24 16.14
N ASP A 62 -12.48 0.37 14.98
CA ASP A 62 -11.15 0.30 14.36
C ASP A 62 -10.19 1.37 14.90
N ILE A 63 -10.70 2.42 15.55
CA ILE A 63 -9.87 3.48 16.15
C ILE A 63 -9.00 2.90 17.27
N GLY A 64 -9.60 2.15 18.18
CA GLY A 64 -8.90 1.47 19.28
C GLY A 64 -7.78 0.55 18.80
N ARG A 65 -8.07 -0.26 17.77
CA ARG A 65 -7.08 -1.15 17.15
C ARG A 65 -5.92 -0.38 16.51
N ARG A 66 -6.19 0.73 15.83
CA ARG A 66 -5.16 1.59 15.21
C ARG A 66 -4.28 2.27 16.26
N VAL A 67 -4.90 2.78 17.32
CA VAL A 67 -4.17 3.35 18.47
C VAL A 67 -3.25 2.30 19.10
N ALA A 68 -3.76 1.09 19.35
CA ALA A 68 -2.97 -0.01 19.90
C ALA A 68 -1.82 -0.45 18.97
N ALA A 69 -2.09 -0.55 17.67
CA ALA A 69 -1.10 -0.91 16.66
C ALA A 69 0.03 0.13 16.58
N GLU A 70 -0.33 1.42 16.50
CA GLU A 70 0.63 2.51 16.40
C GLU A 70 1.49 2.63 17.67
N ARG A 71 0.85 2.51 18.85
CA ARG A 71 1.56 2.43 20.13
C ARG A 71 2.59 1.30 20.15
N THR A 72 2.19 0.11 19.69
CA THR A 72 3.05 -1.09 19.69
C THR A 72 4.19 -0.96 18.70
N ARG A 73 3.93 -0.36 17.52
CA ARG A 73 4.96 -0.04 16.51
C ARG A 73 6.08 0.83 17.08
N GLN A 74 5.75 1.76 17.97
CA GLN A 74 6.71 2.64 18.63
C GLN A 74 7.31 2.07 19.93
N GLY A 75 6.95 0.83 20.31
CA GLY A 75 7.42 0.22 21.56
C GLY A 75 6.91 0.90 22.82
N LEU A 76 5.81 1.66 22.75
CA LEU A 76 5.26 2.39 23.88
C LEU A 76 4.33 1.52 24.74
N THR A 77 4.39 1.68 26.05
CA THR A 77 3.42 1.07 26.97
C THR A 77 2.13 1.89 27.01
N ARG A 78 1.00 1.27 27.33
CA ARG A 78 -0.29 1.99 27.49
C ARG A 78 -0.19 3.12 28.51
N ALA A 79 0.46 2.88 29.64
CA ALA A 79 0.65 3.89 30.67
C ALA A 79 1.45 5.10 30.14
N GLU A 80 2.48 4.84 29.34
CA GLU A 80 3.29 5.90 28.74
C GLU A 80 2.51 6.71 27.71
N THR A 81 1.81 6.05 26.78
CA THR A 81 0.99 6.73 25.78
C THR A 81 -0.12 7.56 26.43
N ALA A 82 -0.81 7.01 27.43
CA ALA A 82 -1.86 7.73 28.15
C ALA A 82 -1.32 8.98 28.84
N ARG A 83 -0.15 8.87 29.50
CA ARG A 83 0.55 10.00 30.11
C ARG A 83 0.89 11.08 29.07
N ARG A 84 1.46 10.70 27.92
CA ARG A 84 1.78 11.64 26.83
C ARG A 84 0.55 12.31 26.24
N ALA A 85 -0.56 11.58 26.12
CA ALA A 85 -1.83 12.08 25.60
C ALA A 85 -2.67 12.83 26.66
N GLY A 86 -2.16 13.01 27.88
CA GLY A 86 -2.87 13.69 28.96
C GLY A 86 -4.17 12.99 29.39
N MET A 87 -4.22 11.65 29.32
CA MET A 87 -5.40 10.86 29.67
C MET A 87 -5.10 9.75 30.68
N ALA A 88 -6.15 9.23 31.32
CA ALA A 88 -6.01 8.14 32.27
C ALA A 88 -5.63 6.83 31.55
N PRO A 89 -4.68 6.02 32.09
CA PRO A 89 -4.33 4.73 31.50
C PRO A 89 -5.51 3.78 31.32
N GLY A 90 -6.47 3.81 32.24
CA GLY A 90 -7.71 3.01 32.14
C GLY A 90 -8.63 3.46 31.00
N TYR A 91 -8.62 4.75 30.66
CA TYR A 91 -9.38 5.25 29.50
C TYR A 91 -8.74 4.80 28.19
N LEU A 92 -7.41 4.82 28.10
CA LEU A 92 -6.73 4.27 26.92
C LEU A 92 -6.94 2.75 26.78
N ALA A 93 -6.89 2.00 27.88
CA ALA A 93 -7.19 0.57 27.86
C ALA A 93 -8.61 0.30 27.34
N TYR A 94 -9.60 1.06 27.85
CA TYR A 94 -10.98 1.00 27.36
C TYR A 94 -11.08 1.30 25.87
N LEU A 95 -10.43 2.37 25.39
CA LEU A 95 -10.43 2.70 23.96
C LEU A 95 -9.79 1.61 23.08
N GLU A 96 -8.77 0.89 23.54
CA GLU A 96 -8.10 -0.16 22.78
C GLU A 96 -8.88 -1.49 22.77
N GLU A 97 -9.66 -1.77 23.81
CA GLU A 97 -10.31 -3.07 24.04
C GLU A 97 -11.77 -3.08 23.62
N GLU A 98 -12.46 -1.94 23.70
CA GLU A 98 -13.89 -1.81 23.43
C GLU A 98 -14.17 -0.91 22.22
N PRO A 99 -15.24 -1.17 21.43
CA PRO A 99 -15.71 -0.24 20.43
C PRO A 99 -16.14 1.09 21.08
N ALA A 100 -15.34 2.13 20.89
CA ALA A 100 -15.57 3.45 21.45
C ALA A 100 -15.45 4.55 20.39
N ASP A 101 -16.19 5.64 20.57
CA ASP A 101 -16.07 6.85 19.74
C ASP A 101 -15.44 7.98 20.59
N PRO A 102 -14.10 8.09 20.62
CA PRO A 102 -13.44 9.10 21.43
C PRO A 102 -13.77 10.51 20.93
N THR A 103 -13.84 11.47 21.86
CA THR A 103 -14.01 12.88 21.49
C THR A 103 -12.87 13.33 20.56
N SER A 104 -13.14 14.31 19.69
CA SER A 104 -12.10 14.88 18.81
C SER A 104 -10.87 15.37 19.60
N ALA A 105 -11.05 15.91 20.80
CA ALA A 105 -9.95 16.33 21.67
C ALA A 105 -9.12 15.13 22.17
N SER A 106 -9.76 14.06 22.64
CA SER A 106 -9.07 12.82 23.04
C SER A 106 -8.29 12.22 21.88
N LEU A 107 -8.88 12.25 20.68
CA LEU A 107 -8.26 11.71 19.47
C LEU A 107 -7.07 12.56 18.99
N LEU A 108 -7.18 13.89 19.05
CA LEU A 108 -6.08 14.80 18.73
C LEU A 108 -4.92 14.63 19.72
N ASN A 109 -5.22 14.45 21.00
CA ASN A 109 -4.18 14.19 22.01
C ASN A 109 -3.48 12.85 21.79
N LEU A 110 -4.23 11.80 21.42
CA LEU A 110 -3.65 10.51 21.04
C LEU A 110 -2.79 10.63 19.79
N ALA A 111 -3.28 11.33 18.77
CA ALA A 111 -2.56 11.58 17.54
C ALA A 111 -1.23 12.30 17.82
N ALA A 112 -1.24 13.36 18.64
CA ALA A 112 -0.04 14.07 19.04
C ALA A 112 0.93 13.19 19.86
N ALA A 113 0.42 12.43 20.84
CA ALA A 113 1.24 11.54 21.67
C ALA A 113 1.90 10.39 20.88
N LEU A 114 1.24 9.97 19.81
CA LEU A 114 1.70 8.91 18.90
C LEU A 114 2.39 9.49 17.65
N GLY A 115 2.58 10.81 17.53
CA GLY A 115 3.18 11.39 16.33
C GLY A 115 2.47 11.01 15.02
N THR A 116 1.13 10.93 15.03
CA THR A 116 0.28 10.64 13.86
C THR A 116 -0.84 11.69 13.73
N SER A 117 -1.82 11.52 12.84
CA SER A 117 -3.01 12.39 12.76
C SER A 117 -4.29 11.71 13.24
N ALA A 118 -5.25 12.54 13.66
CA ALA A 118 -6.60 12.07 13.98
C ALA A 118 -7.31 11.43 12.77
N ALA A 119 -6.99 11.86 11.54
CA ALA A 119 -7.53 11.25 10.33
C ALA A 119 -6.99 9.82 10.14
N ALA A 120 -5.69 9.61 10.32
CA ALA A 120 -5.06 8.29 10.25
C ALA A 120 -5.62 7.34 11.31
N LEU A 121 -5.82 7.83 12.55
CA LEU A 121 -6.44 7.05 13.62
C LEU A 121 -7.92 6.72 13.34
N ARG A 122 -8.63 7.56 12.58
CA ARG A 122 -9.98 7.24 12.07
C ARG A 122 -9.98 6.35 10.83
N GLY A 123 -8.82 6.02 10.27
CA GLY A 123 -8.74 5.30 9.00
C GLY A 123 -9.13 6.12 7.77
N GLY A 124 -9.13 7.46 7.88
CA GLY A 124 -9.12 8.31 6.70
C GLY A 124 -7.86 8.06 5.87
N GLY A 125 -8.02 7.93 4.55
CA GLY A 125 -6.92 7.70 3.61
C GLY A 125 -6.71 6.25 3.15
N ILE A 126 -7.38 5.25 3.76
CA ILE A 126 -7.18 3.83 3.39
C ILE A 126 -7.64 3.50 1.97
N ASP A 127 -8.72 4.13 1.52
CA ASP A 127 -9.29 3.93 0.19
C ASP A 127 -8.72 4.92 -0.84
N LEU A 128 -7.79 5.79 -0.43
CA LEU A 128 -7.13 6.77 -1.30
C LEU A 128 -5.72 6.30 -1.64
N PRO A 129 -5.19 6.64 -2.83
CA PRO A 129 -3.78 6.39 -3.14
C PRO A 129 -2.87 7.10 -2.12
N PRO A 130 -1.75 6.50 -1.70
CA PRO A 130 -0.80 7.15 -0.80
C PRO A 130 -0.23 8.44 -1.41
N GLY A 131 0.10 9.42 -0.56
CA GLY A 131 0.77 10.66 -0.97
C GLY A 131 -0.18 11.81 -1.28
N GLN A 132 -1.45 11.73 -0.87
CA GLN A 132 -2.42 12.83 -0.97
C GLN A 132 -2.30 13.85 0.19
N GLY A 133 -1.41 13.58 1.15
CA GLY A 133 -1.08 14.48 2.25
C GLY A 133 -0.42 15.79 1.79
N GLN A 134 -0.51 16.80 2.65
CA GLN A 134 0.05 18.12 2.36
C GLN A 134 1.56 18.12 2.63
N ALA A 135 2.36 18.38 1.60
CA ALA A 135 3.82 18.31 1.67
C ALA A 135 4.41 19.09 2.86
N LEU A 136 5.46 18.53 3.48
CA LEU A 136 6.18 19.16 4.58
C LEU A 136 6.74 20.54 4.18
N LEU A 137 6.78 21.46 5.14
CA LEU A 137 7.61 22.67 5.05
C LEU A 137 9.06 22.22 5.25
N HIS A 138 9.86 22.16 4.17
CA HIS A 138 11.26 21.71 4.13
C HIS A 138 11.48 20.19 4.29
N PRO A 139 10.98 19.35 3.35
CA PRO A 139 11.28 17.93 3.35
C PRO A 139 12.76 17.69 3.01
N GLN A 140 13.39 16.73 3.69
CA GLN A 140 14.71 16.23 3.36
C GLN A 140 14.60 14.78 2.87
N LEU A 141 15.17 14.52 1.70
CA LEU A 141 15.37 13.17 1.18
C LEU A 141 16.77 12.70 1.57
N ARG A 142 16.86 11.62 2.36
CA ARG A 142 18.13 11.03 2.81
C ARG A 142 18.27 9.59 2.32
N ASP A 143 19.50 9.24 1.99
CA ASP A 143 19.92 7.87 1.70
C ASP A 143 20.03 7.05 2.99
N LEU A 144 19.44 5.85 2.98
CA LEU A 144 19.51 4.92 4.10
C LEU A 144 20.75 4.04 4.01
N GLY A 145 21.39 3.80 5.15
CA GLY A 145 22.47 2.83 5.27
C GLY A 145 21.96 1.39 5.10
N LEU A 146 22.86 0.45 4.81
CA LEU A 146 22.50 -0.95 4.57
C LEU A 146 21.75 -1.58 5.76
N ASP A 147 22.19 -1.30 6.98
CA ASP A 147 21.55 -1.83 8.19
C ASP A 147 20.15 -1.24 8.43
N GLU A 148 19.95 0.04 8.08
CA GLU A 148 18.62 0.67 8.11
C GLU A 148 17.70 0.01 7.07
N CYS A 149 18.19 -0.24 5.86
CA CYS A 149 17.42 -0.93 4.82
C CYS A 149 17.00 -2.34 5.26
N ARG A 150 17.92 -3.12 5.84
CA ARG A 150 17.63 -4.45 6.38
C ARG A 150 16.60 -4.41 7.50
N ALA A 151 16.72 -3.45 8.42
CA ALA A 151 15.75 -3.28 9.50
C ALA A 151 14.36 -2.95 8.97
N LEU A 152 14.25 -2.12 7.94
CA LEU A 152 12.98 -1.73 7.32
C LEU A 152 12.37 -2.83 6.45
N LEU A 153 13.19 -3.65 5.78
CA LEU A 153 12.74 -4.87 5.11
C LEU A 153 12.07 -5.84 6.09
N SER A 154 12.40 -5.79 7.37
CA SER A 154 11.82 -6.66 8.42
C SER A 154 12.00 -8.16 8.08
N THR A 155 11.33 -9.04 8.83
CA THR A 155 11.34 -10.49 8.58
C THR A 155 10.26 -10.92 7.60
N HIS A 156 9.18 -10.15 7.46
CA HIS A 156 8.07 -10.44 6.54
C HIS A 156 7.23 -9.18 6.28
N GLY A 157 6.41 -9.22 5.24
CA GLY A 157 5.48 -8.13 4.93
C GLY A 157 4.85 -8.27 3.55
N VAL A 158 4.42 -7.16 3.00
CA VAL A 158 4.01 -7.04 1.59
C VAL A 158 4.97 -6.10 0.88
N GLY A 159 5.46 -6.54 -0.26
CA GLY A 159 6.28 -5.75 -1.17
C GLY A 159 5.77 -5.88 -2.59
N ARG A 160 6.47 -5.26 -3.53
CA ARG A 160 6.18 -5.37 -4.96
C ARG A 160 7.40 -5.90 -5.69
N VAL A 161 7.16 -6.83 -6.62
CA VAL A 161 8.19 -7.32 -7.54
C VAL A 161 7.91 -6.78 -8.94
N ALA A 162 8.94 -6.20 -9.54
CA ALA A 162 8.93 -5.79 -10.94
C ALA A 162 9.43 -6.96 -11.80
N VAL A 163 8.62 -7.39 -12.75
CA VAL A 163 8.92 -8.50 -13.67
C VAL A 163 8.73 -8.06 -15.11
N SER A 164 9.47 -8.68 -16.02
CA SER A 164 9.23 -8.51 -17.46
C SER A 164 8.14 -9.47 -17.94
N THR A 165 7.16 -8.95 -18.68
CA THR A 165 6.10 -9.75 -19.30
C THR A 165 6.10 -9.52 -20.83
N PRO A 166 5.43 -10.37 -21.62
CA PRO A 166 5.29 -10.16 -23.07
C PRO A 166 4.68 -8.80 -23.44
N ASP A 167 3.80 -8.26 -22.59
CA ASP A 167 3.12 -6.98 -22.81
C ASP A 167 3.89 -5.77 -22.25
N GLY A 168 5.07 -6.01 -21.66
CA GLY A 168 5.92 -4.99 -21.02
C GLY A 168 6.23 -5.27 -19.55
N PRO A 169 6.91 -4.35 -18.85
CA PRO A 169 7.18 -4.50 -17.43
C PRO A 169 5.89 -4.43 -16.60
N ALA A 170 5.79 -5.28 -15.59
CA ALA A 170 4.67 -5.30 -14.65
C ALA A 170 5.19 -5.27 -13.21
N VAL A 171 4.48 -4.57 -12.33
CA VAL A 171 4.77 -4.51 -10.89
C VAL A 171 3.61 -5.16 -10.16
N VAL A 172 3.90 -6.22 -9.40
CA VAL A 172 2.86 -7.03 -8.73
C VAL A 172 3.14 -7.17 -7.23
N PRO A 173 2.11 -7.08 -6.37
CA PRO A 173 2.28 -7.23 -4.94
C PRO A 173 2.50 -8.69 -4.56
N VAL A 174 3.39 -8.94 -3.60
CA VAL A 174 3.67 -10.26 -3.04
C VAL A 174 3.79 -10.18 -1.52
N ASN A 175 3.30 -11.20 -0.82
CA ASN A 175 3.67 -11.42 0.57
C ASN A 175 5.06 -12.03 0.57
N TYR A 176 5.99 -11.42 1.30
CA TYR A 176 7.38 -11.85 1.33
C TYR A 176 7.82 -12.17 2.75
N GLU A 177 8.92 -12.91 2.80
CA GLU A 177 9.68 -13.24 4.00
C GLU A 177 11.16 -13.00 3.71
N VAL A 178 11.92 -12.66 4.74
CA VAL A 178 13.37 -12.49 4.66
C VAL A 178 14.03 -13.52 5.54
N VAL A 179 14.82 -14.39 4.93
CA VAL A 179 15.58 -15.45 5.61
C VAL A 179 17.03 -15.37 5.16
N ASP A 180 17.93 -15.15 6.09
CA ASP A 180 19.38 -15.07 5.84
C ASP A 180 19.72 -14.07 4.71
N ASP A 181 19.14 -12.85 4.77
CA ASP A 181 19.21 -11.78 3.76
C ASP A 181 18.59 -12.10 2.38
N VAL A 182 17.95 -13.26 2.23
CA VAL A 182 17.24 -13.66 1.00
C VAL A 182 15.77 -13.32 1.13
N ILE A 183 15.23 -12.63 0.12
CA ILE A 183 13.81 -12.29 0.04
C ILE A 183 13.09 -13.45 -0.65
N ALA A 184 12.05 -14.00 -0.04
CA ALA A 184 11.29 -15.13 -0.58
C ALA A 184 9.80 -14.85 -0.57
N PHE A 185 9.08 -15.33 -1.58
CA PHE A 185 7.62 -15.25 -1.65
C PHE A 185 7.01 -16.49 -2.28
N ARG A 186 5.74 -16.75 -1.96
CA ARG A 186 4.96 -17.87 -2.52
C ARG A 186 4.08 -17.40 -3.68
N THR A 187 4.04 -18.19 -4.74
CA THR A 187 3.19 -17.91 -5.90
C THR A 187 2.73 -19.19 -6.59
N ALA A 188 1.88 -19.07 -7.62
CA ALA A 188 1.53 -20.19 -8.51
C ALA A 188 2.45 -20.18 -9.74
N PRO A 189 2.86 -21.35 -10.29
CA PRO A 189 3.79 -21.42 -11.42
C PRO A 189 3.40 -20.64 -12.68
N ASP A 190 2.11 -20.45 -12.92
CA ASP A 190 1.51 -19.78 -14.07
C ASP A 190 1.16 -18.30 -13.81
N SER A 191 1.41 -17.80 -12.60
CA SER A 191 1.10 -16.43 -12.20
C SER A 191 2.17 -15.42 -12.64
N VAL A 192 1.78 -14.14 -12.71
CA VAL A 192 2.69 -13.04 -13.08
C VAL A 192 3.96 -12.99 -12.21
N PRO A 193 3.92 -13.13 -10.86
CA PRO A 193 5.13 -13.15 -10.04
C PRO A 193 6.11 -14.28 -10.38
N ALA A 194 5.65 -15.42 -10.92
CA ALA A 194 6.54 -16.54 -11.28
C ALA A 194 7.48 -16.18 -12.43
N ARG A 195 7.15 -15.15 -13.23
CA ARG A 195 8.02 -14.62 -14.29
C ARG A 195 9.33 -14.03 -13.77
N ALA A 196 9.44 -13.76 -12.47
CA ALA A 196 10.68 -13.32 -11.86
C ALA A 196 11.82 -14.35 -12.07
N VAL A 197 11.49 -15.64 -12.06
CA VAL A 197 12.46 -16.74 -12.10
C VAL A 197 13.36 -16.65 -13.34
N GLY A 198 14.67 -16.78 -13.11
CA GLY A 198 15.69 -16.79 -14.16
C GLY A 198 16.07 -15.40 -14.66
N SER A 199 15.58 -14.34 -14.02
CA SER A 199 15.88 -12.95 -14.39
C SER A 199 16.40 -12.14 -13.19
N GLU A 200 17.07 -11.03 -13.48
CA GLU A 200 17.30 -9.99 -12.48
C GLU A 200 16.01 -9.19 -12.31
N VAL A 201 15.57 -9.03 -11.06
CA VAL A 201 14.33 -8.34 -10.72
C VAL A 201 14.58 -7.24 -9.71
N ALA A 202 13.69 -6.25 -9.72
CA ALA A 202 13.59 -5.26 -8.66
C ALA A 202 12.47 -5.65 -7.69
N PHE A 203 12.75 -5.56 -6.40
CA PHE A 203 11.78 -5.76 -5.33
C PHE A 203 11.77 -4.54 -4.43
N GLU A 204 10.57 -4.11 -4.04
CA GLU A 204 10.37 -2.85 -3.36
C GLU A 204 9.43 -3.02 -2.16
N VAL A 205 9.78 -2.35 -1.07
CA VAL A 205 8.91 -2.17 0.09
C VAL A 205 8.97 -0.70 0.48
N ASP A 206 7.81 -0.09 0.70
CA ASP A 206 7.69 1.27 1.19
C ASP A 206 6.76 1.36 2.40
N HIS A 207 6.85 2.52 3.03
CA HIS A 207 5.82 3.01 3.91
C HIS A 207 5.69 4.52 3.71
N VAL A 208 4.46 4.98 3.51
CA VAL A 208 4.13 6.41 3.43
C VAL A 208 3.20 6.74 4.59
N ASP A 209 3.61 7.69 5.42
CA ASP A 209 2.77 8.31 6.42
C ASP A 209 2.22 9.62 5.84
N GLU A 210 0.99 9.56 5.34
CA GLU A 210 0.33 10.72 4.73
C GLU A 210 0.10 11.87 5.72
N ALA A 211 -0.16 11.51 6.97
CA ALA A 211 -0.49 12.46 8.02
C ALA A 211 0.70 13.36 8.34
N MET A 212 1.89 12.76 8.38
CA MET A 212 3.14 13.47 8.65
C MET A 212 3.88 13.86 7.37
N SER A 213 3.39 13.45 6.20
CA SER A 213 4.08 13.59 4.90
C SER A 213 5.53 13.09 4.96
N GLN A 214 5.70 11.95 5.60
CA GLN A 214 6.98 11.25 5.77
C GLN A 214 6.88 9.87 5.13
N GLY A 215 8.03 9.26 4.87
CA GLY A 215 8.03 7.91 4.37
C GLY A 215 9.42 7.37 4.14
N TRP A 216 9.47 6.10 3.80
CA TRP A 216 10.70 5.44 3.37
C TRP A 216 10.38 4.42 2.30
N SER A 217 11.39 4.12 1.49
CA SER A 217 11.37 2.99 0.57
C SER A 217 12.69 2.25 0.61
N VAL A 218 12.62 0.95 0.39
CA VAL A 218 13.77 0.06 0.22
C VAL A 218 13.61 -0.67 -1.10
N LEU A 219 14.65 -0.58 -1.93
CA LEU A 219 14.74 -1.22 -3.23
C LEU A 219 15.86 -2.26 -3.19
N ALA A 220 15.50 -3.51 -3.40
CA ALA A 220 16.40 -4.61 -3.63
C ALA A 220 16.44 -4.93 -5.13
N VAL A 221 17.64 -5.11 -5.68
CA VAL A 221 17.83 -5.67 -7.03
C VAL A 221 18.63 -6.94 -6.89
N GLY A 222 18.20 -8.01 -7.54
CA GLY A 222 18.80 -9.32 -7.37
C GLY A 222 18.28 -10.36 -8.35
N SER A 223 18.96 -11.51 -8.38
CA SER A 223 18.54 -12.64 -9.22
C SER A 223 17.44 -13.43 -8.55
N ALA A 224 16.38 -13.75 -9.30
CA ALA A 224 15.28 -14.55 -8.81
C ALA A 224 15.36 -16.01 -9.28
N ARG A 225 15.12 -16.96 -8.38
CA ARG A 225 15.14 -18.40 -8.67
C ARG A 225 14.04 -19.16 -7.94
N VAL A 226 13.73 -20.35 -8.43
CA VAL A 226 12.88 -21.31 -7.71
C VAL A 226 13.67 -21.87 -6.54
N VAL A 227 13.05 -21.90 -5.37
CA VAL A 227 13.63 -22.51 -4.17
C VAL A 227 13.46 -24.03 -4.24
N THR A 228 14.52 -24.77 -3.92
CA THR A 228 14.52 -26.25 -3.94
C THR A 228 14.37 -26.84 -2.53
N GLU A 229 13.92 -28.10 -2.44
CA GLU A 229 13.84 -28.89 -1.19
C GLU A 229 15.27 -29.27 -0.72
N PRO A 230 15.97 -28.36 0.00
CA PRO A 230 15.79 -28.26 1.46
C PRO A 230 15.57 -26.83 1.98
N GLU A 231 15.77 -25.82 1.14
CA GLU A 231 15.58 -24.40 1.46
C GLU A 231 14.10 -24.08 1.67
N VAL A 232 13.21 -24.75 0.91
CA VAL A 232 11.75 -24.68 1.09
C VAL A 232 11.36 -25.01 2.53
N ARG A 233 11.97 -26.04 3.13
CA ARG A 233 11.64 -26.46 4.50
C ARG A 233 11.99 -25.39 5.52
N LYS A 234 13.16 -24.74 5.39
CA LYS A 234 13.56 -23.62 6.25
C LYS A 234 12.60 -22.45 6.14
N LEU A 235 12.17 -22.11 4.92
CA LEU A 235 11.20 -21.06 4.69
C LEU A 235 9.84 -21.40 5.30
N VAL A 236 9.35 -22.63 5.11
CA VAL A 236 8.07 -23.07 5.69
C VAL A 236 8.11 -23.08 7.22
N GLU A 237 9.21 -23.50 7.84
CA GLU A 237 9.38 -23.48 9.30
C GLU A 237 9.43 -22.04 9.87
N ARG A 238 10.01 -21.10 9.13
CA ARG A 238 10.12 -19.69 9.53
C ARG A 238 8.95 -18.83 9.05
N ALA A 239 7.99 -19.41 8.33
CA ALA A 239 6.94 -18.65 7.70
C ALA A 239 6.01 -17.98 8.72
N HIS A 240 6.08 -16.66 8.78
CA HIS A 240 5.31 -15.86 9.72
C HIS A 240 3.91 -15.51 9.20
N THR A 241 3.62 -15.71 7.91
CA THR A 241 2.35 -15.30 7.30
C THR A 241 1.88 -16.24 6.18
N LYS A 242 0.58 -16.52 6.12
CA LYS A 242 -0.04 -17.21 4.98
C LYS A 242 -0.28 -16.20 3.84
N PRO A 243 -0.12 -16.58 2.55
CA PRO A 243 -0.40 -15.68 1.44
C PRO A 243 -1.82 -15.08 1.53
N TRP A 244 -1.95 -13.75 1.43
CA TRP A 244 -3.24 -13.06 1.56
C TRP A 244 -4.24 -13.43 0.46
N ALA A 245 -3.74 -13.67 -0.75
CA ALA A 245 -4.53 -14.24 -1.82
C ALA A 245 -4.53 -15.76 -1.63
N GLY A 246 -5.60 -16.29 -1.02
CA GLY A 246 -5.76 -17.73 -0.74
C GLY A 246 -5.57 -18.63 -1.97
N GLY A 247 -5.47 -19.93 -1.72
CA GLY A 247 -5.18 -20.98 -2.73
C GLY A 247 -3.87 -21.73 -2.43
N GLU A 248 -3.67 -22.87 -3.08
CA GLU A 248 -2.44 -23.67 -2.96
C GLU A 248 -1.31 -23.00 -3.76
N ARG A 249 -0.54 -22.15 -3.06
CA ARG A 249 0.68 -21.52 -3.59
C ARG A 249 1.88 -22.24 -3.00
N GLU A 250 2.29 -23.31 -3.66
CA GLU A 250 3.39 -24.17 -3.20
C GLU A 250 4.76 -23.74 -3.76
N MET A 251 4.77 -22.99 -4.87
CA MET A 251 6.03 -22.56 -5.48
C MET A 251 6.61 -21.39 -4.70
N TRP A 252 7.82 -21.61 -4.19
CA TRP A 252 8.65 -20.57 -3.60
C TRP A 252 9.60 -19.99 -4.63
N VAL A 253 9.62 -18.66 -4.69
CA VAL A 253 10.60 -17.88 -5.42
C VAL A 253 11.46 -17.13 -4.42
N SER A 254 12.78 -17.20 -4.57
CA SER A 254 13.72 -16.38 -3.81
C SER A 254 14.40 -15.37 -4.71
N ILE A 255 14.74 -14.21 -4.13
CA ILE A 255 15.51 -13.13 -4.70
C ILE A 255 16.74 -12.97 -3.81
N GLU A 256 17.92 -13.16 -4.38
CA GLU A 256 19.19 -12.88 -3.71
C GLU A 256 19.63 -11.46 -4.06
N PRO A 257 19.50 -10.48 -3.14
CA PRO A 257 19.81 -9.08 -3.45
C PRO A 257 21.31 -8.91 -3.70
N THR A 258 21.67 -8.41 -4.89
CA THR A 258 23.04 -7.98 -5.21
C THR A 258 23.23 -6.48 -4.92
N ARG A 259 22.13 -5.73 -4.88
CA ARG A 259 22.10 -4.33 -4.49
C ARG A 259 20.90 -4.05 -3.59
N LEU A 260 21.14 -3.37 -2.48
CA LEU A 260 20.11 -2.92 -1.55
C LEU A 260 20.30 -1.43 -1.28
N THR A 261 19.28 -0.64 -1.60
CA THR A 261 19.27 0.82 -1.42
C THR A 261 18.01 1.26 -0.72
N GLY A 262 18.09 2.35 0.04
CA GLY A 262 16.91 2.92 0.68
C GLY A 262 16.91 4.44 0.64
N ARG A 263 15.71 4.98 0.76
CA ARG A 263 15.43 6.41 0.78
C ARG A 263 14.46 6.70 1.92
N ARG A 264 14.64 7.82 2.60
CA ARG A 264 13.70 8.32 3.61
C ARG A 264 13.42 9.79 3.37
N ILE A 265 12.15 10.16 3.50
CA ILE A 265 11.67 11.53 3.52
C ILE A 265 11.26 11.85 4.95
N SER A 266 11.86 12.90 5.52
CA SER A 266 11.57 13.40 6.86
C SER A 266 11.57 14.94 6.87
N PRO A 267 11.02 15.59 7.91
CA PRO A 267 11.19 17.02 8.11
C PRO A 267 12.67 17.34 8.31
N ALA A 268 13.10 18.54 7.91
CA ALA A 268 14.42 19.04 8.27
C ALA A 268 14.56 19.13 9.80
N GLU A 269 15.65 18.60 10.35
CA GLU A 269 16.02 18.86 11.74
C GLU A 269 16.44 20.34 11.87
N HIS A 270 15.86 21.06 12.83
CA HIS A 270 16.17 22.45 13.17
C HIS A 270 17.36 22.54 14.12
#